data_AF-A0AA87IK22-F1
#
_entry.id   AF-A0AA87IK22-F1
#
_cell.length_a   1.000
_cell.length_b   1.000
_cell.length_c   1.000
_cell.angle_alpha   90.00
_cell.angle_beta   90.00
_cell.angle_gamma   90.00
#
_symmetry.space_group_name_H-M   'P 1'
#
loop_
_entity.id
_entity.type
_entity.pdbx_description
1 polymer ?
#
loop_
_entity_poly.entity_id
_entity_poly.type
_entity_poly.pdbx_seq_one_letter_code
_entity_poly.pdbx_strand_id
1 'polypeptide(L)'
;MTFHAPEDIATVLNIKPSTLRKYSLLLEQSGYAFKKNAQGHRWYSDTDLMALQKFITLKDSSGMTLEDSADAVFLWSKAESIAGRATLSEATQGDTERYKASINELTLEERLLRLIQHQQQSIDRMAQSIQKQEEQNGQILEEVKTLKGGLQPLDAPSSDQPKIASAESSSQEEESEPETVTPKKDTRSLWARIWNK
;
A
#
# COMPACT_ATOMS: atom_id res chain seq x y z
N MET A 1 27.35 -27.83 1.81
CA MET A 1 26.68 -26.80 0.98
C MET A 1 26.70 -27.32 -0.44
N THR A 2 25.55 -27.74 -0.95
CA THR A 2 25.44 -28.35 -2.29
C THR A 2 25.15 -27.24 -3.30
N PHE A 3 25.74 -27.33 -4.50
CA PHE A 3 25.49 -26.40 -5.59
C PHE A 3 24.75 -27.11 -6.71
N HIS A 4 23.75 -26.44 -7.26
CA HIS A 4 22.84 -26.97 -8.26
C HIS A 4 22.91 -26.15 -9.54
N ALA A 5 22.74 -26.82 -10.67
CA ALA A 5 22.68 -26.15 -11.96
C ALA A 5 21.35 -25.39 -12.13
N PRO A 6 21.30 -24.35 -13.00
CA PRO A 6 20.07 -23.63 -13.28
C PRO A 6 18.92 -24.53 -13.73
N GLU A 7 19.20 -25.59 -14.49
CA GLU A 7 18.20 -26.56 -14.96
C GLU A 7 17.54 -27.31 -13.80
N ASP A 8 18.33 -27.73 -12.80
CA ASP A 8 17.84 -28.47 -11.64
C ASP A 8 16.92 -27.58 -10.80
N ILE A 9 17.34 -26.35 -10.52
CA ILE A 9 16.55 -25.37 -9.75
C ILE A 9 15.26 -25.02 -10.46
N ALA A 10 15.30 -24.83 -11.78
CA ALA A 10 14.10 -24.56 -12.57
C ALA A 10 13.08 -25.72 -12.47
N THR A 11 13.57 -26.96 -12.49
CA THR A 11 12.75 -28.17 -12.32
C THR A 11 12.14 -28.24 -10.92
N VAL A 12 12.95 -28.01 -9.88
CA VAL A 12 12.49 -28.03 -8.47
C VAL A 12 11.45 -26.95 -8.19
N LEU A 13 11.62 -25.75 -8.73
CA LEU A 13 10.69 -24.63 -8.57
C LEU A 13 9.48 -24.71 -9.52
N ASN A 14 9.45 -25.70 -10.42
CA ASN A 14 8.45 -25.85 -11.47
C ASN A 14 8.26 -24.56 -12.32
N ILE A 15 9.38 -23.94 -12.71
CA ILE A 15 9.41 -22.74 -13.55
C ILE A 15 10.27 -22.96 -14.79
N LYS A 16 10.05 -22.15 -15.84
CA LYS A 16 10.90 -22.18 -17.02
C LYS A 16 12.31 -21.64 -16.70
N PRO A 17 13.38 -22.15 -17.32
CA PRO A 17 14.73 -21.61 -17.14
C PRO A 17 14.86 -20.11 -17.46
N SER A 18 14.07 -19.61 -18.43
CA SER A 18 13.98 -18.17 -18.72
C SER A 18 13.38 -17.36 -17.57
N THR A 19 12.36 -17.89 -16.90
CA THR A 19 11.75 -17.29 -15.71
C THR A 19 12.72 -17.27 -14.55
N LEU A 20 13.45 -18.36 -14.32
CA LEU A 20 14.50 -18.43 -13.30
C LEU A 20 15.54 -17.33 -13.51
N ARG A 21 16.04 -17.16 -14.75
CA ARG A 21 17.01 -16.09 -15.09
C ARG A 21 16.44 -14.70 -14.82
N LYS A 22 15.17 -14.46 -15.14
CA LYS A 22 14.50 -13.19 -14.85
C LYS A 22 14.42 -12.92 -13.36
N TYR A 23 14.06 -13.91 -12.55
CA TYR A 23 13.96 -13.75 -11.09
C TYR A 23 15.32 -13.56 -10.43
N SER A 24 16.33 -14.31 -10.88
CA SER A 24 17.71 -14.09 -10.42
C SER A 24 18.19 -12.67 -10.73
N LEU A 25 17.85 -12.11 -11.90
CA LEU A 25 18.22 -10.74 -12.23
C LEU A 25 17.54 -9.71 -11.31
N LEU A 26 16.25 -9.88 -11.02
CA LEU A 26 15.51 -8.99 -10.11
C LEU A 26 16.11 -9.01 -8.70
N LEU A 27 16.46 -10.19 -8.21
CA LEU A 27 17.15 -10.33 -6.92
C LEU A 27 18.55 -9.71 -6.95
N GLU A 28 19.30 -9.84 -8.04
CA GLU A 28 20.60 -9.15 -8.19
C GLU A 28 20.46 -7.62 -8.19
N GLN A 29 19.38 -7.09 -8.77
CA GLN A 29 19.08 -5.65 -8.77
C GLN A 29 18.75 -5.12 -7.37
N SER A 30 18.13 -5.93 -6.50
CA SER A 30 17.92 -5.58 -5.08
C SER A 30 19.15 -5.80 -4.20
N GLY A 31 20.25 -6.31 -4.76
CA GLY A 31 21.53 -6.50 -4.06
C GLY A 31 21.81 -7.93 -3.58
N TYR A 32 20.96 -8.91 -3.94
CA TYR A 32 21.23 -10.32 -3.67
C TYR A 32 22.33 -10.86 -4.60
N ALA A 33 23.35 -11.52 -4.05
CA ALA A 33 24.49 -12.00 -4.83
C ALA A 33 24.45 -13.52 -5.03
N PHE A 34 24.24 -13.97 -6.28
CA PHE A 34 24.43 -15.37 -6.65
C PHE A 34 25.90 -15.68 -6.93
N LYS A 35 26.33 -16.89 -6.57
CA LYS A 35 27.66 -17.37 -6.95
C LYS A 35 27.70 -17.68 -8.44
N LYS A 36 28.85 -17.44 -9.05
CA LYS A 36 29.13 -17.75 -10.46
C LYS A 36 30.29 -18.73 -10.53
N ASN A 37 30.24 -19.64 -11.49
CA ASN A 37 31.31 -20.58 -11.78
C ASN A 37 32.45 -19.91 -12.56
N ALA A 38 33.51 -20.64 -12.87
CA ALA A 38 34.66 -20.15 -13.64
C ALA A 38 34.31 -19.65 -15.06
N GLN A 39 33.15 -20.06 -15.60
CA GLN A 39 32.64 -19.65 -16.91
C GLN A 39 31.66 -18.46 -16.81
N GLY A 40 31.41 -17.94 -15.60
CA GLY A 40 30.47 -16.85 -15.37
C GLY A 40 29.00 -17.27 -15.28
N HIS A 41 28.70 -18.56 -15.35
CA HIS A 41 27.33 -19.08 -15.17
C HIS A 41 26.96 -19.13 -13.69
N ARG A 42 25.72 -18.80 -13.35
CA ARG A 42 25.22 -18.84 -11.97
C ARG A 42 25.15 -20.28 -11.46
N TRP A 43 25.61 -20.49 -10.23
CA TRP A 43 25.40 -21.71 -9.45
C TRP A 43 24.58 -21.37 -8.23
N TYR A 44 23.55 -22.18 -8.00
CA TYR A 44 22.59 -21.95 -6.94
C TYR A 44 22.86 -22.90 -5.78
N SER A 45 22.93 -22.35 -4.58
CA SER A 45 22.98 -23.10 -3.33
C SER A 45 21.58 -23.40 -2.80
N ASP A 46 21.50 -24.25 -1.78
CA ASP A 46 20.23 -24.52 -1.09
C ASP A 46 19.60 -23.24 -0.50
N THR A 47 20.42 -22.28 -0.07
CA THR A 47 19.94 -20.96 0.39
C THR A 47 19.38 -20.11 -0.75
N ASP A 48 19.97 -20.21 -1.94
CA ASP A 48 19.47 -19.51 -3.13
C ASP A 48 18.12 -20.07 -3.57
N LEU A 49 17.94 -21.40 -3.45
CA LEU A 49 16.66 -22.04 -3.71
C LEU A 49 15.57 -21.50 -2.76
N MET A 50 15.86 -21.39 -1.46
CA MET A 50 14.92 -20.83 -0.49
C MET A 50 14.57 -19.36 -0.80
N ALA A 51 15.56 -18.55 -1.16
CA ALA A 51 15.35 -17.16 -1.54
C ALA A 51 14.43 -17.05 -2.77
N LEU A 52 14.65 -17.88 -3.79
CA LEU A 52 13.80 -17.93 -4.98
C LEU A 52 12.37 -18.41 -4.69
N GLN A 53 12.20 -19.41 -3.82
CA GLN A 53 10.86 -19.85 -3.37
C GLN A 53 10.11 -18.72 -2.64
N LYS A 54 10.79 -18.01 -1.76
CA LYS A 54 10.22 -16.85 -1.05
C LYS A 54 9.84 -15.74 -2.02
N PHE A 55 10.71 -15.44 -2.98
CA PHE A 55 10.41 -14.46 -4.02
C PHE A 55 9.13 -14.83 -4.79
N ILE A 56 9.00 -16.09 -5.21
CA ILE A 56 7.81 -16.58 -5.92
C ILE A 56 6.54 -16.43 -5.07
N THR A 57 6.63 -16.74 -3.77
CA THR A 57 5.49 -16.63 -2.85
C THR A 57 5.05 -15.17 -2.67
N LEU A 58 6.01 -14.24 -2.56
CA LEU A 58 5.74 -12.83 -2.36
C LEU A 58 5.16 -12.17 -3.61
N LYS A 59 5.66 -12.50 -4.81
CA LYS A 59 5.08 -11.97 -6.06
C LYS A 59 3.65 -12.43 -6.31
N ASP A 60 3.27 -13.59 -5.78
CA ASP A 60 1.91 -14.15 -5.92
C ASP A 60 0.97 -13.59 -4.84
N SER A 61 1.49 -12.88 -3.84
CA SER A 61 0.68 -12.20 -2.83
C SER A 61 0.07 -10.90 -3.40
N SER A 62 -1.23 -10.70 -3.18
CA SER A 62 -1.92 -9.51 -3.67
C SER A 62 -1.44 -8.27 -2.92
N GLY A 63 -0.72 -7.37 -3.59
CA GLY A 63 -0.34 -6.06 -3.06
C GLY A 63 1.16 -5.75 -3.02
N MET A 64 2.03 -6.70 -3.39
CA MET A 64 3.47 -6.44 -3.55
C MET A 64 3.86 -6.27 -5.02
N THR A 65 4.73 -5.30 -5.31
CA THR A 65 5.40 -5.22 -6.61
C THR A 65 6.52 -6.28 -6.71
N LEU A 66 7.04 -6.51 -7.92
CA LEU A 66 8.15 -7.45 -8.11
C LEU A 66 9.42 -6.95 -7.42
N GLU A 67 9.63 -5.64 -7.45
CA GLU A 67 10.74 -4.93 -6.82
C GLU A 67 10.63 -5.03 -5.29
N ASP A 68 9.47 -4.74 -4.71
CA ASP A 68 9.23 -4.86 -3.26
C ASP A 68 9.44 -6.32 -2.79
N SER A 69 9.02 -7.28 -3.60
CA SER A 69 9.23 -8.71 -3.33
C SER A 69 10.71 -9.07 -3.33
N ALA A 70 11.50 -8.50 -4.25
CA ALA A 70 12.94 -8.74 -4.33
C ALA A 70 13.70 -8.11 -3.14
N ASP A 71 13.31 -6.91 -2.74
CA ASP A 71 13.88 -6.20 -1.57
C ASP A 71 13.58 -6.96 -0.27
N ALA A 72 12.36 -7.44 -0.10
CA ALA A 72 11.96 -8.23 1.06
C ALA A 72 12.78 -9.52 1.19
N VAL A 73 13.05 -10.22 0.08
CA VAL A 73 13.87 -11.44 0.07
C VAL A 73 15.34 -11.13 0.40
N PHE A 74 15.88 -10.02 -0.13
CA PHE A 74 17.24 -9.59 0.20
C PHE A 74 17.39 -9.32 1.69
N LEU A 75 16.48 -8.53 2.29
CA LEU A 75 16.47 -8.25 3.73
C LEU A 75 16.39 -9.53 4.57
N TRP A 76 15.52 -10.47 4.17
CA TRP A 76 15.38 -11.77 4.82
C TRP A 76 16.69 -12.59 4.76
N SER A 77 17.32 -12.69 3.58
CA SER A 77 18.57 -13.45 3.42
C SER A 77 19.74 -12.88 4.24
N LYS A 78 19.77 -11.56 4.41
CA LYS A 78 20.77 -10.87 5.23
C LYS A 78 20.55 -11.18 6.71
N ALA A 79 19.31 -11.16 7.17
CA ALA A 79 18.96 -11.53 8.54
C ALA A 79 19.34 -12.99 8.85
N GLU A 80 19.04 -13.92 7.93
CA GLU A 80 19.37 -15.35 8.08
C GLU A 80 20.89 -15.60 8.12
N SER A 81 21.65 -14.92 7.26
CA SER A 81 23.12 -15.02 7.24
C SER A 81 23.77 -14.54 8.55
N ILE A 82 23.16 -13.55 9.21
CA ILE A 82 23.62 -13.03 10.50
C ILE A 82 23.24 -13.99 11.63
N ALA A 83 22.03 -14.55 11.61
CA ALA A 83 21.59 -15.56 12.57
C ALA A 83 22.44 -16.84 12.51
N GLY A 84 22.78 -17.31 11.31
CA GLY A 84 23.65 -18.48 11.11
C GLY A 84 25.12 -18.27 11.49
N ARG A 85 25.61 -17.01 11.55
CA ARG A 85 26.95 -16.70 12.12
C ARG A 85 26.95 -16.69 13.64
N ALA A 86 25.82 -16.39 14.28
CA ALA A 86 25.70 -16.38 15.74
C ALA A 86 25.75 -17.79 16.35
N THR A 87 25.50 -18.84 15.58
CA THR A 87 25.51 -20.24 16.06
C THR A 87 26.89 -20.91 15.98
N LEU A 88 27.89 -20.29 15.34
CA LEU A 88 29.24 -20.86 15.17
C LEU A 88 30.31 -20.25 16.11
N SER A 89 29.94 -19.30 16.96
CA SER A 89 30.86 -18.64 17.90
C SER A 89 30.43 -18.87 19.34
N GLU A 90 30.76 -20.04 19.89
CA GLU A 90 30.62 -20.39 21.31
C GLU A 90 31.70 -19.73 22.19
N ALA A 91 32.02 -18.46 21.92
CA ALA A 91 32.90 -17.65 22.74
C ALA A 91 32.52 -16.19 22.55
N THR A 92 31.66 -15.67 23.44
CA THR A 92 31.34 -14.25 23.78
C THR A 92 29.82 -14.02 23.91
N GLN A 93 29.21 -14.69 24.90
CA GLN A 93 27.83 -14.41 25.32
C GLN A 93 27.63 -13.00 25.93
N GLY A 94 28.71 -12.24 26.20
CA GLY A 94 28.61 -10.86 26.71
C GLY A 94 28.45 -9.78 25.66
N ASP A 95 29.05 -9.94 24.47
CA ASP A 95 29.09 -8.89 23.44
C ASP A 95 27.95 -9.02 22.42
N THR A 96 27.36 -10.21 22.31
CA THR A 96 26.27 -10.50 21.39
C THR A 96 24.98 -9.74 21.74
N GLU A 97 24.68 -9.53 23.03
CA GLU A 97 23.49 -8.77 23.45
C GLU A 97 23.66 -7.26 23.22
N ARG A 98 24.87 -6.74 23.42
CA ARG A 98 25.18 -5.32 23.18
C ARG A 98 25.22 -4.99 21.68
N TYR A 99 25.65 -5.93 20.85
CA TYR A 99 25.72 -5.76 19.39
C TYR A 99 24.41 -6.11 18.67
N LYS A 100 23.61 -7.08 19.17
CA LYS A 100 22.23 -7.29 18.71
C LYS A 100 21.35 -6.10 19.00
N ALA A 101 21.55 -5.44 20.14
CA ALA A 101 20.91 -4.14 20.40
C ALA A 101 21.30 -3.12 19.31
N SER A 102 22.59 -2.99 19.00
CA SER A 102 23.09 -2.01 18.02
C SER A 102 22.74 -2.31 16.55
N ILE A 103 22.51 -3.59 16.17
CA ILE A 103 22.06 -3.99 14.82
C ILE A 103 20.52 -3.96 14.70
N ASN A 104 19.79 -4.19 15.79
CA ASN A 104 18.37 -3.83 15.89
C ASN A 104 18.15 -2.31 15.97
N GLU A 105 19.25 -1.56 16.06
CA GLU A 105 19.35 -0.11 16.13
C GLU A 105 19.91 0.47 14.82
N LEU A 106 19.46 -0.01 13.65
CA LEU A 106 18.78 0.98 12.82
C LEU A 106 17.56 1.34 13.66
N THR A 107 17.69 2.41 14.46
CA THR A 107 16.80 2.68 15.60
C THR A 107 15.36 2.43 15.15
N LEU A 108 14.53 1.87 16.03
CA LEU A 108 13.09 1.79 15.77
C LEU A 108 12.56 3.13 15.19
N GLU A 109 13.14 4.23 15.66
CA GLU A 109 13.00 5.58 15.12
C GLU A 109 13.35 5.74 13.63
N GLU A 110 14.50 5.28 13.12
CA GLU A 110 14.81 5.32 11.68
C GLU A 110 13.83 4.49 10.82
N ARG A 111 13.34 3.37 11.34
CA ARG A 111 12.30 2.57 10.65
C ARG A 111 10.95 3.30 10.65
N LEU A 112 10.59 3.91 11.78
CA LEU A 112 9.39 4.73 11.91
C LEU A 112 9.47 5.96 11.01
N LEU A 113 10.62 6.62 10.94
CA LEU A 113 10.86 7.78 10.07
C LEU A 113 10.71 7.42 8.59
N ARG A 114 11.24 6.27 8.14
CA ARG A 114 11.02 5.79 6.77
C ARG A 114 9.56 5.48 6.49
N LEU A 115 8.85 4.87 7.43
CA LEU A 115 7.42 4.59 7.28
C LEU A 115 6.61 5.89 7.20
N ILE A 116 6.93 6.88 8.05
CA ILE A 116 6.29 8.20 8.04
C ILE A 116 6.59 8.92 6.72
N GLN A 117 7.84 8.90 6.24
CA GLN A 117 8.18 9.50 4.94
C GLN A 117 7.39 8.86 3.79
N HIS A 118 7.30 7.53 3.78
CA HIS A 118 6.51 6.82 2.77
C HIS A 118 5.02 7.18 2.86
N GLN A 119 4.45 7.24 4.08
CA GLN A 119 3.08 7.67 4.29
C GLN A 119 2.85 9.11 3.82
N GLN A 120 3.78 10.02 4.11
CA GLN A 120 3.68 11.42 3.69
C GLN A 120 3.68 11.53 2.16
N GLN A 121 4.57 10.82 1.47
CA GLN A 121 4.59 10.78 0.00
C GLN A 121 3.28 10.24 -0.58
N SER A 122 2.66 9.23 0.07
CA SER A 122 1.36 8.71 -0.34
C SER A 122 0.24 9.74 -0.15
N ILE A 123 0.26 10.47 0.97
CA ILE A 123 -0.70 11.55 1.28
C ILE A 123 -0.55 12.68 0.26
N ASP A 124 0.67 13.11 -0.05
CA ASP A 124 0.92 14.19 -1.00
C ASP A 124 0.41 13.83 -2.41
N ARG A 125 0.63 12.59 -2.84
CA ARG A 125 0.08 12.08 -4.12
C ARG A 125 -1.44 12.08 -4.12
N MET A 126 -2.06 11.70 -3.00
CA MET A 126 -3.52 11.69 -2.87
C MET A 126 -4.09 13.11 -2.88
N ALA A 127 -3.46 14.04 -2.16
CA ALA A 127 -3.84 15.44 -2.14
C ALA A 127 -3.74 16.09 -3.54
N GLN A 128 -2.68 15.80 -4.29
CA GLN A 128 -2.55 16.25 -5.68
C GLN A 128 -3.66 15.68 -6.58
N SER A 129 -4.04 14.41 -6.38
CA SER A 129 -5.16 13.81 -7.11
C SER A 129 -6.49 14.49 -6.76
N ILE A 130 -6.73 14.80 -5.49
CA ILE A 130 -7.94 15.49 -5.04
C ILE A 130 -7.98 16.91 -5.62
N GLN A 131 -6.88 17.66 -5.54
CA GLN A 131 -6.80 19.01 -6.10
C GLN A 131 -7.11 19.01 -7.61
N LYS A 132 -6.55 18.05 -8.35
CA LYS A 132 -6.83 17.90 -9.77
C LYS A 132 -8.31 17.59 -10.03
N GLN A 133 -8.95 16.77 -9.19
CA GLN A 133 -10.38 16.49 -9.28
C GLN A 133 -11.22 17.74 -8.96
N GLU A 134 -10.85 18.52 -7.94
CA GLU A 134 -11.54 19.76 -7.60
C GLU A 134 -11.44 20.80 -8.72
N GLU A 135 -10.27 20.93 -9.34
CA GLU A 135 -10.08 21.80 -10.50
C GLU A 135 -10.94 21.36 -11.69
N GLN A 136 -10.96 20.05 -11.99
CA GLN A 136 -11.83 19.49 -13.03
C GLN A 136 -13.31 19.75 -12.72
N ASN A 137 -13.74 19.53 -11.48
CA ASN A 137 -15.11 19.79 -11.05
C ASN A 137 -15.47 21.28 -11.15
N GLY A 138 -14.53 22.18 -10.83
CA GLY A 138 -14.70 23.63 -10.97
C GLY A 138 -14.85 24.05 -12.44
N GLN A 139 -14.03 23.50 -13.33
CA GLN A 139 -14.14 23.74 -14.78
C GLN A 139 -15.49 23.28 -15.32
N ILE A 140 -15.93 22.08 -14.92
CA ILE A 140 -17.26 21.55 -15.27
C ILE A 140 -18.37 22.46 -14.74
N LEU A 141 -18.25 22.98 -13.52
CA LEU A 141 -19.26 23.87 -12.93
C LEU A 141 -19.37 25.20 -13.69
N GLU A 142 -18.25 25.78 -14.09
CA GLU A 142 -18.22 27.00 -14.93
C GLU A 142 -18.77 26.74 -16.34
N GLU A 143 -18.45 25.59 -16.94
CA GLU A 143 -19.03 25.19 -18.23
C GLU A 143 -20.56 25.03 -18.12
N VAL A 144 -21.05 24.37 -17.07
CA VAL A 144 -22.50 24.24 -16.81
C VAL A 144 -23.15 25.61 -16.61
N LYS A 145 -22.49 26.54 -15.92
CA LYS A 145 -22.99 27.89 -15.66
C LYS A 145 -23.03 28.75 -16.93
N THR A 146 -22.02 28.66 -17.78
CA THR A 146 -21.99 29.37 -19.07
C THR A 146 -23.06 28.82 -20.02
N LEU A 147 -23.22 27.50 -20.10
CA LEU A 147 -24.30 26.85 -20.86
C LEU A 147 -25.69 27.27 -20.35
N LYS A 148 -25.88 27.33 -19.03
CA LYS A 148 -27.15 27.78 -18.42
C LYS A 148 -27.40 29.28 -18.60
N GLY A 149 -26.36 30.10 -18.57
CA GLY A 149 -26.44 31.55 -18.82
C GLY A 149 -26.77 31.89 -20.28
N GLY A 150 -26.27 31.09 -21.23
CA GLY A 150 -26.66 31.17 -22.64
C GLY A 150 -28.10 30.73 -22.95
N LEU A 151 -28.78 30.11 -21.98
CA LEU A 151 -30.17 29.66 -22.05
C LEU A 151 -31.15 30.57 -21.30
N GLN A 152 -30.79 31.83 -20.99
CA GLN A 152 -31.79 32.77 -20.44
C GLN A 152 -32.96 32.98 -21.42
N PRO A 153 -34.23 32.85 -20.97
CA PRO A 153 -35.38 32.93 -21.86
C PRO A 153 -35.50 34.31 -22.52
N LEU A 154 -35.56 34.31 -23.85
CA LEU A 154 -36.08 35.42 -24.63
C LEU A 154 -37.60 35.52 -24.36
N ASP A 155 -37.98 36.70 -23.86
CA ASP A 155 -39.30 37.35 -23.86
C ASP A 155 -40.40 36.90 -22.86
N ALA A 156 -40.78 37.86 -21.99
CA ALA A 156 -42.09 37.97 -21.34
C ALA A 156 -43.07 38.70 -22.29
N PRO A 157 -44.42 38.51 -22.24
CA PRO A 157 -45.25 39.31 -21.31
C PRO A 157 -46.60 38.68 -20.84
N SER A 158 -47.21 39.37 -19.86
CA SER A 158 -48.56 39.31 -19.28
C SER A 158 -49.60 38.28 -19.75
N SER A 159 -50.24 37.59 -18.79
CA SER A 159 -51.69 37.37 -18.83
C SER A 159 -52.28 37.24 -17.42
N ASP A 160 -53.50 37.73 -17.31
CA ASP A 160 -54.24 38.13 -16.13
C ASP A 160 -54.83 36.99 -15.27
N GLN A 161 -54.82 37.25 -13.95
CA GLN A 161 -55.81 36.89 -12.91
C GLN A 161 -55.95 35.45 -12.36
N PRO A 162 -56.54 35.26 -11.14
CA PRO A 162 -56.82 36.21 -10.05
C PRO A 162 -56.25 35.80 -8.68
N LYS A 163 -56.23 36.79 -7.78
CA LYS A 163 -55.98 36.69 -6.34
C LYS A 163 -56.99 35.76 -5.67
N ILE A 164 -56.52 34.81 -4.86
CA ILE A 164 -57.30 34.27 -3.74
C ILE A 164 -56.59 34.72 -2.47
N ALA A 165 -57.23 35.65 -1.78
CA ALA A 165 -56.84 36.15 -0.48
C ALA A 165 -57.33 35.19 0.63
N SER A 166 -56.69 35.33 1.79
CA SER A 166 -57.08 34.80 3.11
C SER A 166 -56.65 33.34 3.37
N ALA A 167 -55.87 33.01 4.40
CA ALA A 167 -55.90 33.58 5.74
C ALA A 167 -54.50 33.71 6.36
N GLU A 168 -54.24 34.88 6.93
CA GLU A 168 -53.26 35.10 7.98
C GLU A 168 -53.73 34.45 9.28
N SER A 169 -52.81 33.81 9.99
CA SER A 169 -52.74 33.75 11.46
C SER A 169 -51.31 33.32 11.79
N SER A 170 -50.36 34.25 11.92
CA SER A 170 -50.03 35.02 13.13
C SER A 170 -49.51 34.16 14.31
N SER A 171 -48.27 34.47 14.69
CA SER A 171 -47.62 34.28 16.00
C SER A 171 -47.15 32.84 16.31
N GLN A 172 -45.95 32.55 16.81
CA GLN A 172 -45.04 33.32 17.66
C GLN A 172 -43.63 32.68 17.60
N GLU A 173 -42.59 33.52 17.79
CA GLU A 173 -41.23 33.12 18.11
C GLU A 173 -41.18 32.47 19.50
N GLU A 174 -40.47 31.34 19.65
CA GLU A 174 -39.76 31.01 20.90
C GLU A 174 -38.45 30.29 20.58
N GLU A 175 -37.40 30.89 21.09
CA GLU A 175 -36.00 30.49 21.08
C GLU A 175 -35.76 29.42 22.16
N SER A 176 -35.24 28.25 21.80
CA SER A 176 -34.54 27.38 22.77
C SER A 176 -33.49 26.49 22.07
N GLU A 177 -32.32 26.47 22.69
CA GLU A 177 -31.05 25.86 22.28
C GLU A 177 -31.04 24.31 22.18
N PRO A 178 -29.98 23.69 21.64
CA PRO A 178 -30.07 22.39 20.94
C PRO A 178 -29.95 21.17 21.87
N GLU A 179 -30.96 20.31 21.87
CA GLU A 179 -30.84 18.98 22.45
C GLU A 179 -30.13 18.01 21.50
N THR A 180 -28.97 17.54 21.97
CA THR A 180 -28.22 16.43 21.39
C THR A 180 -28.95 15.11 21.69
N VAL A 181 -29.60 14.53 20.68
CA VAL A 181 -30.15 13.16 20.78
C VAL A 181 -29.42 12.27 19.77
N THR A 182 -28.43 11.54 20.26
CA THR A 182 -27.89 10.38 19.53
C THR A 182 -28.78 9.16 19.77
N PRO A 183 -29.17 8.39 18.74
CA PRO A 183 -29.60 7.02 18.94
C PRO A 183 -28.38 6.09 18.84
N LYS A 184 -27.99 5.45 19.96
CA LYS A 184 -27.09 4.30 19.97
C LYS A 184 -27.72 3.17 19.12
N LYS A 185 -27.17 2.90 17.94
CA LYS A 185 -27.41 1.64 17.22
C LYS A 185 -26.30 0.65 17.56
N ASP A 186 -26.73 -0.42 18.21
CA ASP A 186 -25.91 -1.55 18.64
C ASP A 186 -25.27 -2.23 17.42
N THR A 187 -23.97 -1.99 17.20
CA THR A 187 -23.19 -2.54 16.08
C THR A 187 -22.75 -3.99 16.30
N ARG A 188 -23.08 -4.58 17.45
CA ARG A 188 -22.64 -5.93 17.82
C ARG A 188 -23.29 -7.04 16.98
N SER A 189 -24.43 -6.77 16.33
CA SER A 189 -25.14 -7.78 15.52
C SER A 189 -24.68 -7.86 14.06
N LEU A 190 -24.21 -6.74 13.49
CA LEU A 190 -23.89 -6.67 12.06
C LEU A 190 -22.56 -7.35 11.70
N TRP A 191 -21.56 -7.24 12.56
CA TRP A 191 -20.24 -7.84 12.31
C TRP A 191 -20.20 -9.35 12.51
N ALA A 192 -21.07 -9.91 13.35
CA ALA A 192 -21.14 -11.34 13.61
C ALA A 192 -21.65 -12.18 12.41
N ARG A 193 -22.36 -11.56 11.45
CA ARG A 193 -22.89 -12.24 10.25
C ARG A 193 -21.93 -12.27 9.06
N ILE A 194 -20.86 -11.48 9.09
CA ILE A 194 -19.95 -11.32 7.93
C ILE A 194 -18.80 -12.34 7.97
N TRP A 195 -18.37 -12.80 9.14
CA TRP A 195 -17.16 -13.64 9.28
C TRP A 195 -17.41 -15.15 9.41
N ASN A 196 -18.63 -15.63 9.19
CA ASN A 196 -18.92 -17.06 9.32
C ASN A 196 -19.53 -17.61 8.02
N LYS A 197 -18.68 -17.77 7.01
CA LYS A 197 -18.92 -18.68 5.89
C LYS A 197 -17.62 -19.10 5.21
#